data_AF-A0A2H9LBT7-F1
#
_entry.id   AF-A0A2H9LBT7-F1
#
_cell.length_a   1.000
_cell.length_b   1.000
_cell.length_c   1.000
_cell.angle_alpha   90.00
_cell.angle_beta   90.00
_cell.angle_gamma   90.00
#
_symmetry.space_group_name_H-M   'P 1'
#
loop_
_entity.id
_entity.type
_entity.pdbx_description
1 polymer ?
#
loop_
_entity_poly.entity_id
_entity_poly.type
_entity_poly.pdbx_seq_one_letter_code
_entity_poly.pdbx_strand_id
1 'polypeptide(L)' 'MGINYAEIELEVKKQKLKIREELNKIKTIFKIGNSVLTAVKIEKKSFIRVLTLWESNEKEAGLWKKK' A
#
# COMPACT_ATOMS: atom_id res chain seq x y z
N MET A 1 -13.17 12.29 -8.00
CA MET A 1 -13.08 11.52 -6.74
C MET A 1 -11.75 11.86 -6.09
N GLY A 2 -11.77 12.58 -4.97
CA GLY A 2 -10.56 12.97 -4.25
C GLY A 2 -10.10 11.83 -3.35
N ILE A 3 -8.91 11.29 -3.58
CA ILE A 3 -8.33 10.30 -2.68
C ILE A 3 -7.86 11.03 -1.42
N ASN A 4 -8.35 10.61 -0.25
CA ASN A 4 -7.95 11.21 1.01
C ASN A 4 -6.58 10.68 1.44
N TYR A 5 -5.60 11.58 1.55
CA TYR A 5 -4.24 11.24 1.97
C TYR A 5 -4.19 10.63 3.38
N ALA A 6 -5.06 11.06 4.30
CA ALA A 6 -5.10 10.51 5.65
C ALA A 6 -5.54 9.04 5.66
N GLU A 7 -6.44 8.64 4.75
CA GLU A 7 -6.85 7.24 4.59
C GLU A 7 -5.71 6.40 4.01
N ILE A 8 -4.97 6.95 3.03
CA ILE A 8 -3.76 6.29 2.49
C ILE A 8 -2.76 6.05 3.62
N GLU A 9 -2.46 7.05 4.43
CA GLU A 9 -1.50 6.91 5.53
C GLU A 9 -1.95 5.86 6.56
N LEU A 10 -3.25 5.83 6.88
CA LEU A 10 -3.84 4.81 7.75
C LEU A 10 -3.69 3.39 7.19
N GLU A 11 -4.02 3.18 5.91
CA GLU A 11 -3.94 1.87 5.27
C GLU A 11 -2.48 1.42 5.10
N VAL A 12 -1.58 2.34 4.73
CA VAL A 12 -0.13 2.13 4.66
C VAL A 12 0.43 1.76 6.03
N LYS A 13 -0.11 2.32 7.12
CA LYS A 13 0.28 1.97 8.49
C LYS A 13 -0.28 0.61 8.92
N LYS A 14 -1.54 0.28 8.55
CA LYS A 14 -2.17 -1.02 8.86
C LYS A 14 -1.48 -2.19 8.18
N GLN A 15 -0.96 -2.02 6.97
CA GLN A 15 -0.19 -3.04 6.24
C GLN A 15 -0.93 -4.40 6.12
N LYS A 16 -2.23 -4.38 5.79
CA LYS A 16 -3.04 -5.60 5.67
C LYS A 16 -2.41 -6.65 4.75
N LEU A 17 -1.74 -6.20 3.68
CA LEU A 17 -1.03 -7.05 2.75
C LEU A 17 0.37 -6.47 2.52
N LYS A 18 1.37 -7.07 3.17
CA LYS A 18 2.78 -6.69 3.07
C LYS A 18 3.55 -7.70 2.23
N ILE A 19 4.22 -7.22 1.20
CA ILE A 19 5.12 -7.99 0.34
C ILE A 19 6.50 -7.36 0.51
N ARG A 20 7.47 -8.13 1.02
CA ARG A 20 8.86 -7.68 1.10
C ARG A 20 9.50 -7.93 -0.25
N GLU A 21 10.00 -6.87 -0.89
CA GLU A 21 10.72 -6.99 -2.17
C GLU A 21 12.24 -6.95 -1.96
N GLU A 22 12.75 -5.99 -1.19
CA GLU A 22 14.18 -5.74 -1.00
C GLU A 22 14.50 -5.28 0.43
N LEU A 23 15.80 -5.09 0.74
CA LEU A 23 16.30 -4.59 2.01
C LEU A 23 15.60 -3.26 2.39
N ASN A 24 14.71 -3.36 3.39
CA ASN A 24 13.85 -2.29 3.91
C ASN A 24 12.73 -1.74 3.00
N LYS A 25 12.48 -2.34 1.82
CA LYS A 25 11.32 -1.97 0.98
C LYS A 25 10.16 -2.94 1.17
N ILE A 26 9.00 -2.38 1.48
CA ILE A 26 7.74 -3.11 1.67
C ILE A 26 6.76 -2.58 0.64
N LYS A 27 6.29 -3.46 -0.24
CA LYS A 27 5.12 -3.20 -1.07
C LYS A 27 3.87 -3.55 -0.27
N THR A 28 2.92 -2.62 -0.20
CA THR A 28 1.62 -2.82 0.44
C THR A 28 0.51 -2.56 -0.55
N ILE A 29 -0.48 -3.45 -0.57
CA ILE A 29 -1.66 -3.33 -1.42
C ILE A 29 -2.85 -3.13 -0.49
N PHE A 30 -3.71 -2.18 -0.80
CA PHE A 30 -4.87 -1.83 0.02
C PHE A 30 -5.99 -1.25 -0.84
N LYS A 31 -7.22 -1.29 -0.35
CA LYS A 31 -8.40 -0.77 -1.05
C LYS A 31 -8.89 0.51 -0.37
N ILE A 32 -9.07 1.58 -1.15
CA ILE A 32 -9.69 2.83 -0.70
C ILE A 32 -10.91 3.11 -1.58
N GLY A 33 -12.09 3.19 -0.97
CA GLY A 33 -13.34 3.31 -1.70
C GLY A 33 -13.52 2.16 -2.69
N ASN A 34 -13.60 2.48 -3.98
CA ASN A 34 -13.69 1.50 -5.06
C ASN A 34 -12.36 1.16 -5.74
N SER A 35 -11.28 1.91 -5.48
CA SER A 35 -9.97 1.68 -6.09
C SER A 35 -9.10 0.82 -5.19
N VAL A 36 -8.30 -0.04 -5.82
CA VAL A 36 -7.22 -0.76 -5.14
C VAL A 36 -5.92 -0.03 -5.47
N LEU A 37 -5.15 0.30 -4.45
CA LEU A 37 -3.90 1.04 -4.56
C LEU A 37 -2.74 0.16 -4.09
N THR A 38 -1.61 0.31 -4.77
CA THR A 38 -0.34 -0.26 -4.38
C THR A 38 0.57 0.87 -3.95
N ALA A 39 1.18 0.74 -2.76
CA ALA A 39 2.23 1.63 -2.31
C ALA A 39 3.51 0.86 -2.01
N VAL A 40 4.65 1.40 -2.40
CA VAL A 40 5.96 0.93 -1.91
C VAL A 40 6.43 1.90 -0.86
N LYS A 41 6.80 1.36 0.30
CA LYS A 41 7.26 2.14 1.45
C LYS A 41 8.55 1.57 2.01
N ILE A 42 9.32 2.46 2.63
CA ILE A 42 10.41 2.08 3.51
C ILE A 42 9.93 2.29 4.94
N GLU A 43 10.01 1.24 5.75
CA GLU A 43 9.70 1.30 7.17
C GLU A 43 10.99 1.26 7.99
N LYS A 44 11.26 2.35 8.71
CA LYS A 44 12.28 2.40 9.77
C LYS A 44 11.58 2.51 11.12
N LYS A 45 12.28 2.17 12.21
CA LYS A 45 11.75 2.25 13.59
C LYS A 45 11.08 3.59 13.92
N SER A 46 11.54 4.69 13.33
CA SER A 46 11.06 6.05 13.63
C SER A 46 10.09 6.64 12.61
N PHE A 47 10.00 6.09 11.39
CA PHE A 47 9.17 6.66 10.33
C PHE A 47 8.85 5.67 9.22
N ILE A 48 7.72 5.89 8.55
CA ILE A 48 7.34 5.22 7.32
C ILE A 48 7.44 6.25 6.20
N ARG A 49 8.24 5.95 5.17
CA ARG A 49 8.34 6.80 3.97
C ARG A 49 7.73 6.07 2.79
N VAL A 50 6.63 6.58 2.27
CA VAL A 50 6.07 6.09 0.99
C VAL A 50 6.96 6.61 -0.13
N LEU A 51 7.49 5.68 -0.94
CA LEU A 51 8.32 6.00 -2.10
C LEU A 51 7.44 6.23 -3.34
N THR A 52 6.48 5.35 -3.56
CA THR A 52 5.62 5.35 -4.74
C THR A 52 4.23 4.85 -4.35
N LEU A 53 3.21 5.43 -5.00
CA LEU A 53 1.80 5.08 -4.85
C LEU A 53 1.17 5.10 -6.24
N TRP A 54 0.48 4.02 -6.61
CA TRP A 54 -0.22 3.91 -7.88
C TRP A 54 -1.47 3.05 -7.75
N GLU A 55 -2.36 3.12 -8.74
CA GLU A 55 -3.53 2.23 -8.79
C GLU A 55 -3.11 0.81 -9.17
N SER A 56 -3.49 -0.16 -8.35
CA SER A 56 -3.11 -1.57 -8.52
C SER A 56 -3.65 -2.11 -9.84
N ASN A 57 -2.80 -2.83 -10.55
CA ASN A 57 -3.24 -3.61 -11.71
C ASN A 57 -4.09 -4.83 -11.29
N GLU A 58 -4.69 -5.53 -12.24
CA GLU A 58 -5.55 -6.70 -11.96
C GLU A 58 -4.85 -7.81 -11.16
N LYS A 59 -3.53 -8.00 -11.36
CA LYS A 59 -2.75 -8.99 -10.60
C LYS A 59 -2.60 -8.58 -9.14
N GLU A 60 -2.22 -7.32 -8.89
CA GLU A 60 -2.06 -6.75 -7.56
C GLU A 60 -3.42 -6.67 -6.83
N ALA A 61 -4.48 -6.24 -7.52
CA ALA A 61 -5.84 -6.25 -7.00
C ALA A 61 -6.34 -7.68 -6.71
N GLY A 62 -5.93 -8.65 -7.52
CA GLY A 62 -6.19 -10.07 -7.28
C GLY A 62 -5.53 -10.59 -5.99
N LEU A 63 -4.34 -10.11 -5.65
CA LEU A 63 -3.67 -10.45 -4.39
C LEU A 63 -4.47 -9.93 -3.17
N TRP A 64 -5.05 -8.74 -3.28
CA TRP A 64 -5.92 -8.19 -2.25
C TRP A 64 -7.24 -8.98 -2.11
N LYS A 65 -7.89 -9.32 -3.24
CA LYS A 65 -9.17 -10.05 -3.26
C LYS A 65 -9.08 -11.51 -2.78
N LYS A 66 -7.89 -12.11 -2.85
CA LYS A 66 -7.65 -13.51 -2.42
C LYS A 66 -7.54 -13.68 -0.90
N LYS A 67 -7.63 -12.61 -0.12
CA LYS A 67 -7.45 -12.60 1.33
C LYS A 67 -8.68 -12.02 2.02
#